data_AF-A0A2K3PNI4-F1
#
_entry.id   AF-A0A2K3PNI4-F1
#
_cell.length_a   1.000
_cell.length_b   1.000
_cell.length_c   1.000
_cell.angle_alpha   90.00
_cell.angle_beta   90.00
_cell.angle_gamma   90.00
#
_symmetry.space_group_name_H-M   'P 1'
#
loop_
_entity.id
_entity.type
_entity.pdbx_description
1 polymer ?
#
loop_
_entity_poly.entity_id
_entity_poly.type
_entity_poly.pdbx_seq_one_letter_code
_entity_poly.pdbx_strand_id
1 'polypeptide(L)'
;MRKNSNAILCIEKDGELIDEVDKIKEGLFYHFNAQFQSYRKKRPDMKNFEFKQLLQTEADSLTKEFTEEEIRQAVWANLIGRLHYKVLSKVLATKLKEGGKSFFEQILDSVMIANEVIDEARRLKSSVDWGFLDFVTKKMNFPSKWREWIRECVSSAMVSVLINGSPSIEFTMERALRQGDPLSPFLFLLVAEGLNVLISKAVFDKSFLGYGVGRAENVTLSHLQFADDTLIIGRKCWDNILAMKGYVEIV
;
A
#
# COMPACT_ATOMS: atom_id res chain seq x y z
N MET A 1 10.48 2.64 36.27
CA MET A 1 9.69 3.73 35.64
C MET A 1 10.64 4.55 34.77
N ARG A 2 10.75 4.26 33.46
CA ARG A 2 11.61 5.04 32.53
C ARG A 2 10.69 5.91 31.66
N LYS A 3 10.46 7.16 32.06
CA LYS A 3 9.94 8.20 31.16
C LYS A 3 11.14 8.70 30.35
N ASN A 4 11.37 8.13 29.16
CA ASN A 4 12.20 8.82 28.18
C ASN A 4 11.39 10.03 27.71
N SER A 5 11.86 11.23 28.03
CA SER A 5 11.33 12.49 27.52
C SER A 5 11.72 12.64 26.05
N ASN A 6 11.08 11.88 25.16
CA ASN A 6 11.20 12.11 23.73
C ASN A 6 10.39 13.38 23.41
N ALA A 7 11.06 14.53 23.47
CA ALA A 7 10.52 15.82 23.08
C ALA A 7 11.33 16.39 21.92
N ILE A 8 10.62 16.84 20.89
CA ILE A 8 11.22 17.61 19.79
C ILE A 8 11.38 19.03 20.31
N LEU A 9 12.63 19.43 20.57
CA LEU A 9 12.98 20.75 21.10
C LEU A 9 13.34 21.73 19.98
N CYS A 10 13.93 21.23 18.89
CA CYS A 10 14.26 22.02 17.71
C CYS A 10 14.28 21.13 16.46
N ILE A 11 14.16 21.74 15.29
CA ILE A 11 14.39 21.13 13.99
C ILE A 11 15.36 22.00 13.19
N GLU A 12 16.18 21.37 12.35
CA GLU A 12 16.98 22.08 11.37
C GLU A 12 16.23 22.15 10.05
N LYS A 13 16.08 23.34 9.49
CA LYS A 13 15.47 23.58 8.17
C LYS A 13 16.32 24.59 7.42
N ASP A 14 16.77 24.22 6.22
CA ASP A 14 17.58 25.07 5.34
C ASP A 14 18.87 25.62 6.00
N GLY A 15 19.44 24.87 6.95
CA GLY A 15 20.63 25.26 7.72
C GLY A 15 20.37 26.15 8.93
N GLU A 16 19.10 26.51 9.20
CA GLU A 16 18.69 27.25 10.38
C GLU A 16 18.07 26.34 11.44
N LEU A 17 18.42 26.57 12.70
CA LEU A 17 17.81 25.91 13.85
C LEU A 17 16.52 26.64 14.24
N ILE A 18 15.42 25.91 14.21
CA ILE A 18 14.08 26.37 14.60
C ILE A 18 13.72 25.71 15.92
N ASP A 19 13.51 26.50 16.97
CA ASP A 19 13.11 26.06 18.32
C ASP A 19 11.71 26.52 18.73
N GLU A 20 11.11 27.48 18.01
CA GLU A 20 9.73 27.90 18.21
C GLU A 20 8.73 26.78 17.89
N VAL A 21 7.88 26.43 18.86
CA VAL A 21 6.92 25.32 18.77
C VAL A 21 6.00 25.43 17.54
N ASP A 22 5.50 26.62 17.22
CA ASP A 22 4.60 26.81 16.08
C ASP A 22 5.32 26.64 14.74
N LYS A 23 6.57 27.13 14.63
CA LYS A 23 7.40 26.92 13.44
C LYS A 23 7.85 25.47 13.28
N ILE A 24 8.11 24.76 14.39
CA ILE A 24 8.35 23.31 14.38
C ILE A 24 7.10 22.59 13.87
N LYS A 25 5.91 22.96 14.37
CA LYS A 25 4.63 22.40 13.93
C LYS A 25 4.38 22.62 12.45
N GLU A 26 4.63 23.84 11.97
CA GLU A 26 4.49 24.20 10.57
C GLU A 26 5.51 23.45 9.68
N GLY A 27 6.78 23.43 10.06
CA GLY A 27 7.83 22.72 9.33
C GLY A 27 7.55 21.22 9.19
N LEU A 28 7.15 20.58 10.28
CA LEU A 28 6.76 19.17 10.29
C LEU A 28 5.47 18.93 9.51
N PHE A 29 4.48 19.81 9.63
CA PHE A 29 3.26 19.75 8.82
C PHE A 29 3.60 19.74 7.33
N TYR A 30 4.39 20.70 6.84
CA TYR A 30 4.74 20.75 5.41
C TYR A 30 5.54 19.53 4.97
N HIS A 31 6.49 19.08 5.79
CA HIS A 31 7.28 17.89 5.50
C HIS A 31 6.40 16.64 5.33
N PHE A 32 5.52 16.36 6.29
CA PHE A 32 4.65 15.18 6.24
C PHE A 32 3.55 15.32 5.21
N ASN A 33 2.92 16.49 5.09
CA ASN A 33 1.91 16.73 4.06
C ASN A 33 2.48 16.40 2.67
N ALA A 34 3.68 16.91 2.33
CA ALA A 34 4.33 16.64 1.04
C ALA A 34 4.62 15.14 0.79
N GLN A 35 4.82 14.33 1.84
CA GLN A 35 5.00 12.88 1.71
C GLN A 35 3.69 12.15 1.37
N PHE A 36 2.55 12.66 1.83
CA PHE A 36 1.23 12.05 1.63
C PHE A 36 0.46 12.63 0.44
N GLN A 37 0.98 13.65 -0.23
CA GLN A 37 0.42 14.16 -1.50
C GLN A 37 0.75 13.21 -2.67
N SER A 38 -0.19 13.09 -3.60
CA SER A 38 -0.02 12.31 -4.83
C SER A 38 0.68 13.15 -5.89
N TYR A 39 1.54 12.52 -6.68
CA TYR A 39 2.14 13.14 -7.85
C TYR A 39 1.59 12.46 -9.09
N ARG A 40 0.97 13.22 -10.01
CA ARG A 40 0.53 12.66 -11.29
C ARG A 40 1.75 12.19 -12.09
N LYS A 41 1.93 10.88 -12.17
CA LYS A 41 2.99 10.27 -12.97
C LYS A 41 2.43 9.56 -14.18
N LYS A 42 3.14 9.69 -15.30
CA LYS A 42 2.81 8.98 -16.53
C LYS A 42 3.11 7.50 -16.30
N ARG A 43 2.05 6.69 -16.17
CA ARG A 43 2.21 5.24 -16.01
C ARG A 43 2.60 4.60 -17.33
N PRO A 44 3.40 3.52 -17.31
CA PRO A 44 3.68 2.72 -18.50
C PRO A 44 2.37 2.28 -19.16
N ASP A 45 2.33 2.20 -20.50
CA ASP A 45 1.18 1.59 -21.18
C ASP A 45 1.17 0.10 -20.85
N MET A 46 0.12 -0.33 -20.16
CA MET A 46 0.00 -1.67 -19.60
C MET A 46 -1.10 -2.52 -20.26
N LYS A 47 -1.38 -2.29 -21.54
CA LYS A 47 -2.39 -3.07 -22.27
C LYS A 47 -2.08 -4.57 -22.36
N ASN A 48 -0.80 -4.96 -22.38
CA ASN A 48 -0.36 -6.34 -22.62
C ASN A 48 0.17 -7.07 -21.36
N PHE A 49 -0.36 -6.75 -20.19
CA PHE A 49 0.03 -7.42 -18.94
C PHE A 49 -1.03 -8.45 -18.56
N GLU A 50 -0.58 -9.68 -18.30
CA GLU A 50 -1.42 -10.76 -17.77
C GLU A 50 -1.43 -10.67 -16.24
N PHE A 51 -2.50 -10.11 -15.70
CA PHE A 51 -2.78 -10.15 -14.27
C PHE A 51 -3.62 -11.38 -13.97
N LYS A 52 -3.41 -12.01 -12.81
CA LYS A 52 -4.43 -12.91 -12.24
C LYS A 52 -5.74 -12.13 -12.12
N GLN A 53 -6.85 -12.76 -12.44
CA GLN A 53 -8.16 -12.12 -12.41
C GLN A 53 -9.09 -12.85 -11.46
N LEU A 54 -9.93 -12.09 -10.77
CA LEU A 54 -11.06 -12.66 -10.04
C LEU A 54 -11.98 -13.40 -11.01
N LEU A 55 -12.43 -14.57 -10.58
CA LEU A 55 -13.53 -15.26 -11.24
C LEU A 55 -14.79 -14.39 -11.14
N GLN A 56 -15.68 -14.51 -12.12
CA GLN A 56 -16.92 -13.72 -12.14
C GLN A 56 -17.75 -13.94 -10.86
N THR A 57 -17.80 -15.17 -10.35
CA THR A 57 -18.50 -15.51 -9.10
C THR A 57 -17.89 -14.83 -7.88
N GLU A 58 -16.56 -14.71 -7.81
CA GLU A 58 -15.85 -13.99 -6.75
C GLU A 58 -16.13 -12.48 -6.85
N ALA A 59 -16.00 -11.92 -8.06
CA ALA A 59 -16.30 -10.51 -8.34
C ALA A 59 -17.75 -10.14 -7.98
N ASP A 60 -18.73 -10.96 -8.35
CA ASP A 60 -20.14 -10.77 -8.00
C ASP A 60 -20.33 -10.81 -6.49
N SER A 61 -19.69 -11.76 -5.80
CA SER A 61 -19.74 -11.87 -4.33
C SER A 61 -19.27 -10.60 -3.62
N LEU A 62 -18.23 -9.95 -4.14
CA LEU A 62 -17.68 -8.71 -3.57
C LEU A 62 -18.65 -7.51 -3.64
N THR A 63 -19.67 -7.55 -4.49
CA THR A 63 -20.64 -6.44 -4.67
C THR A 63 -22.05 -6.74 -4.19
N LYS A 64 -22.28 -7.95 -3.68
CA LYS A 64 -23.53 -8.31 -2.99
C LYS A 64 -23.81 -7.35 -1.84
N GLU A 65 -25.08 -7.21 -1.51
CA GLU A 65 -25.51 -6.45 -0.34
C GLU A 65 -24.86 -7.01 0.94
N PHE A 66 -24.64 -6.12 1.91
CA PHE A 66 -24.16 -6.54 3.22
C PHE A 66 -25.34 -7.03 4.05
N THR A 67 -25.15 -8.18 4.67
CA THR A 67 -26.10 -8.74 5.64
C THR A 67 -26.08 -7.93 6.93
N GLU A 68 -27.20 -7.96 7.66
CA GLU A 68 -27.29 -7.32 8.96
C GLU A 68 -26.23 -7.84 9.93
N GLU A 69 -25.94 -9.15 9.88
CA GLU A 69 -24.95 -9.77 10.76
C GLU A 69 -23.52 -9.31 10.44
N GLU A 70 -23.13 -9.18 9.16
CA GLU A 70 -21.83 -8.59 8.77
C GLU A 70 -21.68 -7.18 9.33
N ILE A 71 -22.71 -6.35 9.20
CA ILE A 71 -22.72 -4.97 9.70
C ILE A 71 -22.61 -4.97 11.23
N ARG A 72 -23.42 -5.78 11.90
CA ARG A 72 -23.48 -5.85 13.37
C ARG A 72 -22.15 -6.31 13.96
N GLN A 73 -21.52 -7.34 13.40
CA GLN A 73 -20.20 -7.80 13.83
C GLN A 73 -19.14 -6.70 13.66
N ALA A 74 -19.16 -5.98 12.54
CA ALA A 74 -18.21 -4.89 12.29
C ALA A 74 -18.43 -3.70 13.23
N VAL A 75 -19.67 -3.34 13.54
CA VAL A 75 -20.01 -2.28 14.51
C VAL A 75 -19.51 -2.69 15.90
N TRP A 76 -19.80 -3.91 16.33
CA TRP A 76 -19.40 -4.44 17.63
C TRP A 76 -17.89 -4.54 17.83
N ALA A 77 -17.15 -4.96 16.81
CA ALA A 77 -15.69 -4.98 16.85
C ALA A 77 -15.07 -3.58 16.98
N ASN A 78 -15.81 -2.52 16.62
CA ASN A 78 -15.32 -1.14 16.59
C ASN A 78 -15.97 -0.21 17.63
N LEU A 79 -16.81 -0.74 18.53
CA LEU A 79 -17.52 0.05 19.54
C LEU A 79 -16.61 0.80 20.51
N ILE A 80 -15.35 0.37 20.64
CA ILE A 80 -14.33 1.01 21.50
C ILE A 80 -13.69 2.24 20.83
N GLY A 81 -13.86 2.46 19.52
CA GLY A 81 -13.32 3.62 18.82
C GLY A 81 -14.29 4.15 17.78
N ARG A 82 -15.02 5.22 18.13
CA ARG A 82 -16.08 5.94 17.39
C ARG A 82 -15.69 6.45 15.97
N LEU A 83 -15.22 5.57 15.10
CA LEU A 83 -14.73 5.92 13.78
C LEU A 83 -15.49 5.10 12.74
N HIS A 84 -16.50 5.73 12.12
CA HIS A 84 -17.41 5.08 11.16
C HIS A 84 -16.67 4.38 10.02
N TYR A 85 -15.52 4.90 9.60
CA TYR A 85 -14.70 4.26 8.55
C TYR A 85 -14.20 2.87 8.95
N LYS A 86 -13.94 2.61 10.24
CA LYS A 86 -13.42 1.30 10.69
C LYS A 86 -14.46 0.20 10.54
N VAL A 87 -15.73 0.55 10.68
CA VAL A 87 -16.85 -0.36 10.41
C VAL A 87 -16.85 -0.72 8.92
N LEU A 88 -16.84 0.29 8.04
CA LEU A 88 -16.82 0.07 6.59
C LEU A 88 -15.62 -0.77 6.13
N SER A 89 -14.41 -0.41 6.58
CA SER A 89 -13.19 -1.17 6.30
C SER A 89 -13.31 -2.61 6.79
N LYS A 90 -13.82 -2.83 8.01
CA LYS A 90 -13.99 -4.18 8.56
C LYS A 90 -14.95 -5.03 7.75
N VAL A 91 -16.10 -4.49 7.38
CA VAL A 91 -17.09 -5.19 6.55
C VAL A 91 -16.49 -5.55 5.18
N LEU A 92 -15.81 -4.60 4.54
CA LEU A 92 -15.15 -4.84 3.25
C LEU A 92 -14.03 -5.87 3.34
N ALA A 93 -13.23 -5.85 4.42
CA ALA A 93 -12.19 -6.83 4.67
C ALA A 93 -12.77 -8.25 4.86
N THR A 94 -13.87 -8.39 5.59
CA THR A 94 -14.59 -9.67 5.74
C THR A 94 -15.09 -10.16 4.39
N LYS A 95 -15.77 -9.29 3.63
CA LYS A 95 -16.29 -9.64 2.30
C LYS A 95 -15.20 -10.04 1.32
N LEU A 96 -14.04 -9.37 1.38
CA LEU A 96 -12.88 -9.71 0.57
C LEU A 96 -12.27 -11.06 0.96
N LYS A 97 -12.19 -11.34 2.26
CA LYS A 97 -11.70 -12.61 2.80
C LYS A 97 -12.57 -13.79 2.39
N GLU A 98 -13.89 -13.61 2.33
CA GLU A 98 -14.84 -14.67 1.99
C GLU A 98 -15.04 -14.79 0.48
N GLY A 99 -15.31 -13.67 -0.19
CA GLY A 99 -15.64 -13.62 -1.62
C GLY A 99 -14.45 -13.75 -2.56
N GLY A 100 -13.23 -13.41 -2.10
CA GLY A 100 -12.00 -13.49 -2.89
C GLY A 100 -11.01 -14.53 -2.37
N LYS A 101 -11.42 -15.46 -1.50
CA LYS A 101 -10.51 -16.38 -0.80
C LYS A 101 -9.57 -17.11 -1.77
N SER A 102 -10.11 -17.73 -2.81
CA SER A 102 -9.31 -18.53 -3.75
C SER A 102 -8.32 -17.66 -4.54
N PHE A 103 -8.75 -16.46 -4.91
CA PHE A 103 -7.89 -15.47 -5.56
C PHE A 103 -6.74 -15.00 -4.67
N PHE A 104 -6.98 -14.73 -3.38
CA PHE A 104 -5.91 -14.35 -2.46
C PHE A 104 -4.97 -15.51 -2.15
N GLU A 105 -5.45 -16.76 -2.09
CA GLU A 105 -4.59 -17.94 -2.01
C GLU A 105 -3.64 -17.99 -3.23
N GLN A 106 -4.13 -17.74 -4.45
CA GLN A 106 -3.28 -17.69 -5.65
C GLN A 106 -2.27 -16.53 -5.65
N ILE A 107 -2.60 -15.38 -5.05
CA ILE A 107 -1.65 -14.26 -4.90
C ILE A 107 -0.59 -14.58 -3.85
N LEU A 108 -0.97 -15.24 -2.76
CA LEU A 108 -0.03 -15.65 -1.72
C LEU A 108 0.91 -16.77 -2.19
N ASP A 109 0.53 -17.57 -3.17
CA ASP A 109 1.45 -18.53 -3.79
C ASP A 109 2.57 -17.84 -4.60
N SER A 110 2.33 -16.64 -5.16
CA SER A 110 3.36 -15.87 -5.88
C SER A 110 4.19 -14.97 -4.96
N VAL A 111 3.59 -14.45 -3.90
CA VAL A 111 4.28 -13.63 -2.89
C VAL A 111 4.58 -14.54 -1.71
N MET A 112 5.83 -14.96 -1.54
CA MET A 112 6.21 -15.90 -0.47
C MET A 112 6.03 -15.26 0.92
N ILE A 113 4.80 -15.28 1.44
CA ILE A 113 4.45 -14.74 2.74
C ILE A 113 4.27 -15.92 3.68
N ALA A 114 5.27 -16.15 4.53
CA ALA A 114 5.07 -17.00 5.70
C ALA A 114 3.96 -16.36 6.55
N ASN A 115 2.96 -17.16 6.91
CA ASN A 115 1.72 -16.79 7.60
C ASN A 115 1.87 -16.12 8.99
N GLU A 116 3.07 -15.67 9.39
CA GLU A 116 3.35 -15.06 10.70
C GLU A 116 3.62 -13.55 10.67
N VAL A 117 3.72 -12.88 9.50
CA VAL A 117 4.26 -11.50 9.43
C VAL A 117 3.20 -10.39 9.31
N ILE A 118 1.93 -10.66 9.60
CA ILE A 118 0.86 -9.63 9.50
C ILE A 118 1.03 -8.51 10.55
N ASP A 119 1.75 -8.74 11.65
CA ASP A 119 1.91 -7.76 12.75
C ASP A 119 3.15 -6.84 12.62
N GLU A 120 4.10 -7.14 11.72
CA GLU A 120 5.37 -6.40 11.62
C GLU A 120 5.45 -5.46 10.40
N ALA A 121 4.54 -5.59 9.42
CA ALA A 121 4.47 -4.76 8.21
C ALA A 121 4.02 -3.31 8.47
N ARG A 122 4.87 -2.53 9.15
CA ARG A 122 4.57 -1.16 9.64
C ARG A 122 5.14 -0.04 8.78
N ARG A 123 6.11 -0.30 7.88
CA ARG A 123 6.83 0.78 7.16
C ARG A 123 6.46 1.01 5.70
N LEU A 124 5.89 0.03 4.99
CA LEU A 124 5.58 0.19 3.56
C LEU A 124 4.12 0.48 3.22
N LYS A 125 3.22 0.41 4.21
CA LYS A 125 1.84 0.90 4.03
C LYS A 125 1.80 2.41 3.75
N SER A 126 2.83 3.16 4.14
CA SER A 126 2.89 4.62 4.02
C SER A 126 3.13 5.15 2.61
N SER A 127 3.41 4.32 1.59
CA SER A 127 3.75 4.80 0.24
C SER A 127 2.75 4.44 -0.86
N VAL A 128 1.78 3.55 -0.63
CA VAL A 128 0.90 3.03 -1.71
C VAL A 128 0.20 4.15 -2.49
N ASP A 129 0.46 4.27 -3.79
CA ASP A 129 -0.26 5.17 -4.70
C ASP A 129 -1.68 4.62 -4.95
N TRP A 130 -2.71 5.38 -4.57
CA TRP A 130 -4.10 4.93 -4.72
C TRP A 130 -4.53 4.75 -6.15
N GLY A 131 -3.97 5.54 -7.06
CA GLY A 131 -4.26 5.34 -8.46
C GLY A 131 -3.63 4.05 -8.98
N PHE A 132 -2.45 3.65 -8.50
CA PHE A 132 -1.82 2.38 -8.87
C PHE A 132 -2.63 1.22 -8.32
N LEU A 133 -3.11 1.30 -7.08
CA LEU A 133 -4.06 0.36 -6.51
C LEU A 133 -5.34 0.25 -7.37
N ASP A 134 -5.94 1.36 -7.78
CA ASP A 134 -7.11 1.36 -8.66
C ASP A 134 -6.81 0.73 -10.04
N PHE A 135 -5.63 1.00 -10.57
CA PHE A 135 -5.18 0.40 -11.82
C PHE A 135 -5.03 -1.13 -11.70
N VAL A 136 -4.35 -1.62 -10.66
CA VAL A 136 -4.11 -3.05 -10.45
C VAL A 136 -5.42 -3.78 -10.20
N THR A 137 -6.26 -3.27 -9.31
CA THR A 137 -7.58 -3.87 -9.03
C THR A 137 -8.45 -3.91 -10.28
N LYS A 138 -8.42 -2.87 -11.13
CA LYS A 138 -9.12 -2.89 -12.41
C LYS A 138 -8.60 -3.99 -13.35
N LYS A 139 -7.28 -4.22 -13.39
CA LYS A 139 -6.68 -5.28 -14.22
C LYS A 139 -6.98 -6.68 -13.71
N MET A 140 -7.12 -6.84 -12.40
CA MET A 140 -7.49 -8.08 -11.72
C MET A 140 -9.01 -8.36 -11.72
N ASN A 141 -9.79 -7.63 -12.54
CA ASN A 141 -11.24 -7.82 -12.68
C ASN A 141 -12.07 -7.49 -11.41
N PHE A 142 -11.57 -6.61 -10.55
CA PHE A 142 -12.40 -6.11 -9.44
C PHE A 142 -13.53 -5.21 -9.95
N PRO A 143 -14.78 -5.42 -9.51
CA PRO A 143 -15.92 -4.60 -9.93
C PRO A 143 -15.72 -3.11 -9.65
N SER A 144 -16.24 -2.25 -10.54
CA SER A 144 -16.18 -0.79 -10.38
C SER A 144 -16.77 -0.33 -9.05
N LYS A 145 -17.95 -0.86 -8.69
CA LYS A 145 -18.65 -0.56 -7.44
C LYS A 145 -17.77 -0.86 -6.20
N TRP A 146 -17.06 -1.99 -6.22
CA TRP A 146 -16.16 -2.34 -5.13
C TRP A 146 -14.96 -1.37 -5.09
N ARG A 147 -14.36 -1.04 -6.25
CA ARG A 147 -13.24 -0.09 -6.31
C ARG A 147 -13.64 1.31 -5.82
N GLU A 148 -14.86 1.75 -6.09
CA GLU A 148 -15.41 3.00 -5.53
C GLU A 148 -15.50 2.96 -4.00
N TRP A 149 -15.96 1.85 -3.41
CA TRP A 149 -15.96 1.69 -1.95
C TRP A 149 -14.55 1.73 -1.35
N ILE A 150 -13.57 1.11 -2.02
CA ILE A 150 -12.16 1.17 -1.58
C ILE A 150 -11.64 2.59 -1.65
N ARG A 151 -11.93 3.32 -2.73
CA ARG A 151 -11.55 4.73 -2.90
C ARG A 151 -12.05 5.56 -1.71
N GLU A 152 -13.33 5.46 -1.38
CA GLU A 152 -13.91 6.16 -0.22
C GLU A 152 -13.26 5.75 1.11
N CYS A 153 -12.94 4.46 1.26
CA CYS A 153 -12.27 3.96 2.47
C CYS A 153 -10.85 4.50 2.62
N VAL A 154 -10.08 4.64 1.54
CA VAL A 154 -8.70 5.16 1.63
C VAL A 154 -8.69 6.69 1.73
N SER A 155 -9.54 7.40 0.97
CA SER A 155 -9.53 8.87 0.86
C SER A 155 -10.21 9.62 2.00
N SER A 156 -11.04 8.95 2.79
CA SER A 156 -11.79 9.60 3.88
C SER A 156 -10.98 10.00 5.12
N ALA A 157 -9.66 9.75 5.16
CA ALA A 157 -8.85 10.02 6.35
C ALA A 157 -8.21 11.39 6.27
N MET A 158 -8.30 12.07 7.41
CA MET A 158 -7.43 13.19 7.75
C MET A 158 -6.39 12.70 8.76
N VAL A 159 -5.18 13.24 8.65
CA VAL A 159 -4.04 12.91 9.51
C VAL A 159 -3.50 14.19 10.12
N SER A 160 -3.10 14.14 11.39
CA SER A 160 -2.28 15.17 12.03
C SER A 160 -1.01 14.53 12.58
N VAL A 161 0.05 15.33 12.67
CA VAL A 161 1.32 14.91 13.27
C VAL A 161 1.30 15.33 14.74
N LEU A 162 1.51 14.38 15.65
CA LEU A 162 1.63 14.66 17.07
C LEU A 162 3.02 15.17 17.40
N ILE A 163 3.12 16.40 17.89
CA ILE A 163 4.36 17.07 18.25
C ILE A 163 4.32 17.34 19.74
N ASN A 164 5.16 16.65 20.49
CA ASN A 164 5.18 16.67 21.96
C ASN A 164 3.79 16.38 22.57
N GLY A 165 3.01 15.50 21.93
CA GLY A 165 1.66 15.13 22.34
C GLY A 165 0.55 16.10 21.90
N SER A 166 0.88 17.21 21.24
CA SER A 166 -0.09 18.15 20.67
C SER A 166 -0.22 17.94 19.15
N PRO A 167 -1.43 17.81 18.60
CA PRO A 167 -1.63 17.63 17.17
C PRO A 167 -1.27 18.91 16.37
N SER A 168 -0.74 18.71 15.17
CA SER A 168 -0.66 19.73 14.12
C SER A 168 -2.03 19.99 13.50
N ILE A 169 -2.08 20.92 12.54
CA ILE A 169 -3.19 21.03 11.59
C ILE A 169 -3.36 19.68 10.88
N GLU A 170 -4.62 19.28 10.71
CA GLU A 170 -4.96 18.07 9.96
C GLU A 170 -4.84 18.31 8.45
N PHE A 171 -4.38 17.29 7.72
CA PHE A 171 -4.32 17.28 6.26
C PHE A 171 -4.90 15.98 5.70
N THR A 172 -5.35 16.02 4.45
CA THR A 172 -5.84 14.86 3.73
C THR A 172 -4.68 14.05 3.17
N MET A 173 -4.78 12.73 3.23
CA MET A 173 -3.87 11.86 2.48
C MET A 173 -4.34 11.72 1.04
N GLU A 174 -3.40 11.59 0.10
CA GLU A 174 -3.67 11.24 -1.30
C GLU A 174 -2.98 9.93 -1.73
N ARG A 175 -2.18 9.34 -0.84
CA ARG A 175 -1.52 8.04 -0.94
C ARG A 175 -1.40 7.43 0.46
N ALA A 176 -0.89 6.21 0.55
CA ALA A 176 -0.76 5.38 1.76
C ALA A 176 -2.03 4.64 2.20
N LEU A 177 -1.82 3.52 2.87
CA LEU A 177 -2.82 2.73 3.57
C LEU A 177 -2.70 2.94 5.08
N ARG A 178 -3.83 2.86 5.78
CA ARG A 178 -3.89 3.15 7.23
C ARG A 178 -3.30 1.98 8.03
N GLN A 179 -2.42 2.30 8.98
CA GLN A 179 -1.91 1.28 9.89
C GLN A 179 -3.02 0.79 10.84
N GLY A 180 -3.07 -0.53 11.07
CA GLY A 180 -4.08 -1.15 11.94
C GLY A 180 -5.49 -1.22 11.34
N ASP A 181 -5.66 -0.78 10.10
CA ASP A 181 -6.91 -0.91 9.36
C ASP A 181 -7.02 -2.33 8.77
N PRO A 182 -8.15 -3.05 8.98
CA PRO A 182 -8.29 -4.46 8.64
C PRO A 182 -8.29 -4.74 7.12
N LEU A 183 -8.54 -3.73 6.29
CA LEU A 183 -8.55 -3.84 4.84
C LEU A 183 -7.14 -3.65 4.24
N SER A 184 -6.29 -2.89 4.93
CA SER A 184 -4.96 -2.51 4.44
C SER A 184 -4.02 -3.67 4.10
N PRO A 185 -3.99 -4.81 4.85
CA PRO A 185 -3.18 -5.97 4.46
C PRO A 185 -3.55 -6.51 3.08
N PHE A 186 -4.84 -6.64 2.78
CA PHE A 186 -5.29 -7.17 1.49
C PHE A 186 -4.97 -6.22 0.34
N LEU A 187 -5.19 -4.92 0.52
CA LEU A 187 -4.85 -3.92 -0.50
C LEU A 187 -3.35 -3.90 -0.80
N PHE A 188 -2.52 -4.09 0.22
CA PHE A 188 -1.08 -4.22 0.04
C PHE A 188 -0.69 -5.45 -0.79
N LEU A 189 -1.34 -6.61 -0.57
CA LEU A 189 -1.09 -7.81 -1.39
C LEU A 189 -1.39 -7.58 -2.87
N LEU A 190 -2.47 -6.86 -3.18
CA LEU A 190 -2.81 -6.52 -4.57
C LEU A 190 -1.73 -5.64 -5.20
N VAL A 191 -1.25 -4.63 -4.46
CA VAL A 191 -0.16 -3.74 -4.90
C VAL A 191 1.14 -4.52 -5.11
N ALA A 192 1.49 -5.42 -4.19
CA ALA A 192 2.68 -6.26 -4.27
C ALA A 192 2.65 -7.17 -5.52
N GLU A 193 1.51 -7.81 -5.79
CA GLU A 193 1.34 -8.62 -7.01
C GLU A 193 1.39 -7.75 -8.28
N GLY A 194 0.85 -6.53 -8.24
CA GLY A 194 0.99 -5.58 -9.34
C GLY A 194 2.44 -5.19 -9.62
N LEU A 195 3.26 -5.04 -8.57
CA LEU A 195 4.69 -4.81 -8.71
C LEU A 195 5.44 -6.04 -9.27
N ASN A 196 5.09 -7.24 -8.82
CA ASN A 196 5.62 -8.50 -9.37
C ASN A 196 5.36 -8.58 -10.90
N VAL A 197 4.13 -8.35 -11.32
CA VAL A 197 3.73 -8.33 -12.75
C VAL A 197 4.48 -7.26 -13.53
N LEU A 198 4.69 -6.07 -12.95
CA LEU A 198 5.47 -4.98 -13.54
C LEU A 198 6.93 -5.36 -13.80
N ILE A 199 7.63 -5.87 -12.79
CA ILE A 199 9.04 -6.23 -12.89
C ILE A 199 9.21 -7.43 -13.83
N SER A 200 8.34 -8.44 -13.72
CA SER A 200 8.38 -9.62 -14.59
C SER A 200 8.25 -9.26 -16.06
N LYS A 201 7.33 -8.34 -16.41
CA LYS A 201 7.20 -7.86 -17.79
C LYS A 201 8.42 -7.09 -18.26
N ALA A 202 9.02 -6.28 -17.39
CA ALA A 202 10.21 -5.52 -17.76
C ALA A 202 11.40 -6.43 -18.08
N VAL A 203 11.54 -7.53 -17.35
CA VAL A 203 12.50 -8.60 -17.65
C VAL A 203 12.21 -9.22 -19.01
N PHE A 204 10.94 -9.57 -19.27
CA PHE A 204 10.52 -10.14 -20.54
C PHE A 204 10.82 -9.21 -21.73
N ASP A 205 10.54 -7.91 -21.58
CA ASP A 205 10.80 -6.88 -22.60
C ASP A 205 12.27 -6.48 -22.71
N LYS A 206 13.14 -7.00 -21.82
CA LYS A 206 14.54 -6.58 -21.67
C LYS A 206 14.72 -5.09 -21.32
N SER A 207 13.67 -4.44 -20.81
CA SER A 207 13.76 -3.09 -20.23
C SER A 207 14.29 -3.10 -18.80
N PHE A 208 14.31 -4.27 -18.16
CA PHE A 208 15.05 -4.55 -16.95
C PHE A 208 15.85 -5.85 -17.13
N LEU A 209 17.16 -5.82 -16.85
CA LEU A 209 18.04 -6.97 -16.97
C LEU A 209 18.20 -7.64 -15.60
N GLY A 210 17.49 -8.75 -15.38
CA GLY A 210 17.65 -9.58 -14.19
C GLY A 210 19.06 -10.15 -14.03
N TYR A 211 19.35 -10.65 -12.83
CA TYR A 211 20.63 -11.25 -12.48
C TYR A 211 20.59 -12.77 -12.65
N GLY A 212 21.48 -13.32 -13.47
CA GLY A 212 21.59 -14.77 -13.67
C GLY A 212 22.25 -15.45 -12.47
N VAL A 213 21.63 -16.53 -11.98
CA VAL A 213 22.12 -17.35 -10.86
C VAL A 213 22.24 -18.81 -11.31
N GLY A 214 23.26 -19.51 -10.80
CA GLY A 214 23.55 -20.91 -11.12
C GLY A 214 24.76 -21.08 -12.05
N ARG A 215 25.27 -22.32 -12.17
CA ARG A 215 26.50 -22.63 -12.95
C ARG A 215 26.44 -22.21 -14.42
N ALA A 216 25.24 -22.08 -14.97
CA ALA A 216 25.00 -21.65 -16.35
C ALA A 216 24.00 -20.48 -16.45
N GLU A 217 23.82 -19.69 -15.36
CA GLU A 217 22.84 -18.60 -15.31
C GLU A 217 21.41 -19.02 -15.69
N ASN A 218 21.03 -20.27 -15.39
CA ASN A 218 19.76 -20.85 -15.81
C ASN A 218 18.54 -20.31 -15.04
N VAL A 219 18.76 -19.61 -13.93
CA VAL A 219 17.71 -18.94 -13.17
C VAL A 219 17.96 -17.44 -13.23
N THR A 220 16.99 -16.68 -13.75
CA THR A 220 17.06 -15.21 -13.75
C THR A 220 16.31 -14.67 -12.53
N LEU A 221 17.05 -14.05 -11.62
CA LEU A 221 16.52 -13.39 -10.44
C LEU A 221 16.31 -11.90 -10.75
N SER A 222 15.09 -11.40 -10.61
CA SER A 222 14.76 -10.00 -10.89
C SER A 222 14.22 -9.27 -9.67
N HIS A 223 13.48 -9.99 -8.83
CA HIS A 223 12.96 -9.49 -7.58
C HIS A 223 12.62 -10.64 -6.62
N LEU A 224 12.58 -10.32 -5.33
CA LEU A 224 12.12 -11.18 -4.25
C LEU A 224 11.22 -10.34 -3.36
N GLN A 225 10.02 -10.85 -3.06
CA GLN A 225 9.06 -10.20 -2.18
C GLN A 225 8.86 -11.06 -0.94
N PHE A 226 9.05 -10.46 0.23
CA PHE A 226 8.84 -11.10 1.52
C PHE A 226 8.15 -10.12 2.47
N ALA A 227 6.91 -10.41 2.84
CA ALA A 227 6.08 -9.54 3.66
C ALA A 227 6.06 -8.09 3.14
N ASP A 228 6.66 -7.13 3.85
CA ASP A 228 6.85 -5.78 3.37
C ASP A 228 8.06 -5.66 2.43
N ASP A 229 9.19 -6.30 2.71
CA ASP A 229 10.39 -6.07 1.92
C ASP A 229 10.30 -6.58 0.46
N THR A 230 10.62 -5.69 -0.48
CA THR A 230 10.85 -6.04 -1.90
C THR A 230 12.30 -5.77 -2.25
N LEU A 231 13.04 -6.84 -2.55
CA LEU A 231 14.40 -6.75 -3.05
C LEU A 231 14.37 -6.83 -4.58
N ILE A 232 14.78 -5.76 -5.27
CA ILE A 232 14.92 -5.74 -6.73
C ILE A 232 16.40 -5.99 -7.08
N ILE A 233 16.65 -6.96 -7.96
CA ILE A 233 17.99 -7.46 -8.28
C ILE A 233 18.17 -7.46 -9.79
N GLY A 234 19.24 -6.85 -10.26
CA GLY A 234 19.54 -6.80 -11.69
C GLY A 234 21.01 -6.58 -11.98
N ARG A 235 21.38 -6.66 -13.26
CA ARG A 235 22.74 -6.32 -13.73
C ARG A 235 23.04 -4.85 -13.45
N LYS A 236 24.32 -4.55 -13.22
CA LYS A 236 24.81 -3.18 -13.03
C LYS A 236 24.82 -2.44 -14.36
N CYS A 237 23.72 -1.74 -14.68
CA CYS A 237 23.63 -0.82 -15.81
C CYS A 237 22.73 0.38 -15.48
N TRP A 238 22.91 1.48 -16.22
CA TRP A 238 22.12 2.69 -16.05
C TRP A 238 20.63 2.48 -16.36
N ASP A 239 20.32 1.67 -17.37
CA ASP A 239 18.94 1.35 -17.73
C ASP A 239 18.19 0.69 -16.58
N ASN A 240 18.81 -0.24 -15.86
CA ASN A 240 18.23 -0.86 -14.67
C ASN A 240 18.00 0.15 -13.53
N ILE A 241 18.91 1.10 -13.32
CA ILE A 241 18.73 2.15 -12.30
C ILE A 241 17.52 3.02 -12.63
N LEU A 242 17.38 3.42 -13.89
CA LEU A 242 16.25 4.21 -14.36
C LEU A 242 14.92 3.43 -14.25
N ALA A 243 14.93 2.15 -14.62
CA ALA A 243 13.79 1.26 -14.50
C ALA A 243 13.36 1.10 -13.02
N MET A 244 14.30 0.83 -12.12
CA MET A 244 14.04 0.72 -10.68
C MET A 244 13.44 2.00 -10.10
N LYS A 245 14.00 3.16 -10.47
CA LYS A 245 13.45 4.45 -10.08
C LYS A 245 12.00 4.59 -10.56
N GLY A 246 11.72 4.22 -11.80
CA GLY A 246 10.37 4.19 -12.36
C GLY A 246 9.39 3.33 -11.54
N TYR A 247 9.79 2.11 -11.14
CA TYR A 247 8.91 1.22 -10.37
C TYR A 247 8.58 1.76 -8.98
N VAL A 248 9.60 2.18 -8.22
CA VAL A 248 9.40 2.75 -6.87
C VAL A 248 8.54 4.02 -6.92
N GLU A 249 8.58 4.73 -8.03
CA GLU A 249 7.81 5.94 -8.22
C GLU A 249 6.34 5.72 -8.59
N ILE A 250 5.99 4.56 -9.15
CA ILE A 250 4.63 4.21 -9.60
C ILE A 250 3.81 3.57 -8.47
N VAL A 251 4.48 2.90 -7.53
CA VAL A 251 3.87 2.04 -6.50
C VAL A 251 3.52 2.81 -5.23
#